data_AF-U1NK68-F1
#
_entry.id   AF-U1NK68-F1
#
_cell.length_a   1.000
_cell.length_b   1.000
_cell.length_c   1.000
_cell.angle_alpha   90.00
_cell.angle_beta   90.00
_cell.angle_gamma   90.00
#
_symmetry.space_group_name_H-M   'P 1'
#
loop_
_entity.id
_entity.type
_entity.pdbx_description
1 polymer ?
#
loop_
_entity_poly.entity_id
_entity_poly.type
_entity_poly.pdbx_seq_one_letter_code
_entity_poly.pdbx_strand_id
1 'polypeptide(L)'
;MKNHENDLSFGDIVTDKEPPGHKGRDGSDTDRAVVVNTPPVTAEEWDVPSRRATVAEENPQYRSDSPIAIVVFTPDLDSEFQYYSGVAPLKLTRLERSDVDYYAFPQPRLRKVGSRGPIEVDINQIHPSPYHSRTFSISDNRQFIEDIIARGKPPKPPVVWANRNHTHTYTRAQSDSLTLLDGHKRVWASHVAGFDEIQILGMYLDDETATRVWANRHLDSYNRTETNCARNRLKNKWGESYRQFF
;
A
#
# COMPACT_ATOMS: atom_id res chain seq x y z
N MET A 1 27.55 -21.11 7.03
CA MET A 1 26.73 -19.87 7.10
C MET A 1 25.93 -19.80 5.82
N LYS A 2 24.61 -19.99 5.87
CA LYS A 2 23.75 -19.85 4.68
C LYS A 2 23.65 -18.35 4.38
N ASN A 3 24.23 -17.89 3.27
CA ASN A 3 23.98 -16.54 2.80
C ASN A 3 22.49 -16.42 2.52
N HIS A 4 21.81 -15.51 3.23
CA HIS A 4 20.46 -15.07 2.92
C HIS A 4 20.54 -14.26 1.61
N GLU A 5 20.63 -14.94 0.47
CA GLU A 5 20.65 -14.28 -0.84
C GLU A 5 19.24 -13.77 -1.15
N ASN A 6 19.03 -12.53 -0.69
CA ASN A 6 17.90 -11.61 -0.89
C ASN A 6 16.70 -11.80 0.06
N ASP A 7 16.54 -10.82 0.95
CA ASP A 7 15.37 -10.56 1.78
C ASP A 7 14.59 -9.39 1.15
N LEU A 8 13.92 -9.67 0.02
CA LEU A 8 13.09 -8.66 -0.62
C LEU A 8 11.79 -8.49 0.15
N SER A 9 11.35 -7.24 0.27
CA SER A 9 10.07 -6.88 0.87
C SER A 9 9.17 -6.17 -0.14
N PHE A 10 7.86 -6.22 0.07
CA PHE A 10 6.94 -5.40 -0.71
C PHE A 10 7.31 -3.91 -0.60
N GLY A 11 7.19 -3.17 -1.70
CA GLY A 11 7.71 -1.82 -1.87
C GLY A 11 9.13 -1.74 -2.40
N ASP A 12 9.92 -2.81 -2.40
CA ASP A 12 11.28 -2.77 -2.95
C ASP A 12 11.25 -2.56 -4.47
N ILE A 13 12.05 -1.61 -4.96
CA ILE A 13 12.26 -1.39 -6.39
C ILE A 13 13.41 -2.28 -6.82
N VAL A 14 13.19 -3.08 -7.86
CA VAL A 14 14.10 -4.11 -8.33
C VAL A 14 14.35 -3.99 -9.83
N THR A 15 15.52 -4.45 -10.26
CA THR A 15 15.84 -4.75 -11.65
C THR A 15 16.09 -6.25 -11.79
N ASP A 16 15.68 -6.83 -12.92
CA ASP A 16 16.03 -8.19 -13.28
C ASP A 16 17.54 -8.29 -13.59
N LYS A 17 18.24 -9.28 -13.03
CA LYS A 17 19.66 -9.56 -13.36
C LYS A 17 19.81 -10.19 -14.74
N GLU A 18 18.76 -10.82 -15.24
CA GLU A 18 18.72 -11.49 -16.53
C GLU A 18 17.63 -10.86 -17.41
N PRO A 19 17.81 -9.59 -17.84
CA PRO A 19 16.84 -8.96 -18.70
C PRO A 19 16.67 -9.82 -19.96
N PRO A 20 15.42 -10.05 -20.43
CA PRO A 20 15.22 -10.68 -21.72
C PRO A 20 16.01 -9.87 -22.75
N GLY A 21 16.61 -10.53 -23.75
CA GLY A 21 17.61 -10.01 -24.68
C GLY A 21 17.25 -8.79 -25.56
N HIS A 22 16.34 -7.92 -25.14
CA HIS A 22 16.22 -6.55 -25.61
C HIS A 22 17.47 -5.76 -25.25
N LYS A 23 18.48 -5.85 -26.12
CA LYS A 23 19.47 -4.77 -26.30
C LYS A 23 18.71 -3.49 -26.66
N GLY A 24 18.40 -2.66 -25.68
CA GLY A 24 17.67 -1.43 -25.95
C GLY A 24 17.44 -0.55 -24.73
N ARG A 25 18.42 0.32 -24.50
CA ARG A 25 18.41 1.54 -23.66
C ARG A 25 18.71 1.37 -22.18
N ASP A 26 19.77 2.08 -21.80
CA ASP A 26 20.20 2.35 -20.44
C ASP A 26 19.03 2.56 -19.48
N GLY A 27 18.82 1.59 -18.57
CA GLY A 27 18.20 1.77 -17.26
C GLY A 27 17.00 2.72 -17.19
N SER A 28 16.12 2.67 -18.20
CA SER A 28 14.91 3.50 -18.19
C SER A 28 13.92 2.96 -17.16
N ASP A 29 13.06 3.82 -16.61
CA ASP A 29 12.09 3.41 -15.58
C ASP A 29 11.16 2.27 -16.03
N THR A 30 11.08 1.98 -17.34
CA THR A 30 10.34 0.83 -17.88
C THR A 30 10.93 -0.52 -17.48
N ASP A 31 12.21 -0.58 -17.12
CA ASP A 31 12.88 -1.82 -16.73
C ASP A 31 12.83 -2.06 -15.21
N ARG A 32 12.34 -1.07 -14.46
CA ARG A 32 12.20 -1.17 -13.00
C ARG A 32 10.85 -1.76 -12.65
N ALA A 33 10.88 -2.78 -11.82
CA ALA A 33 9.69 -3.35 -11.23
C ALA A 33 9.67 -3.10 -9.72
N VAL A 34 8.48 -3.14 -9.14
CA VAL A 34 8.26 -3.01 -7.70
C VAL A 34 7.78 -4.35 -7.18
N VAL A 35 8.39 -4.85 -6.11
CA VAL A 35 7.88 -6.00 -5.38
C VAL A 35 6.56 -5.61 -4.75
N VAL A 36 5.46 -6.22 -5.18
CA VAL A 36 4.11 -5.93 -4.68
C VAL A 36 3.61 -6.99 -3.70
N ASN A 37 4.20 -8.18 -3.72
CA ASN A 37 3.86 -9.27 -2.82
C ASN A 37 5.04 -10.27 -2.69
N THR A 38 5.16 -10.88 -1.51
CA THR A 38 6.15 -11.93 -1.20
C THR A 38 5.42 -13.11 -0.57
N PRO A 39 4.77 -13.97 -1.40
CA PRO A 39 4.03 -15.11 -0.89
C PRO A 39 4.94 -16.07 -0.11
N PRO A 40 4.42 -16.75 0.95
CA PRO A 40 5.20 -17.67 1.76
C PRO A 40 5.31 -19.05 1.09
N VAL A 41 5.79 -19.09 -0.15
CA VAL A 41 5.97 -20.28 -1.00
C VAL A 41 7.29 -20.22 -1.77
N THR A 42 7.79 -21.36 -2.20
CA THR A 42 9.03 -21.48 -2.99
C THR A 42 8.77 -21.40 -4.50
N ALA A 43 9.85 -21.35 -5.29
CA ALA A 43 9.76 -21.30 -6.75
C ALA A 43 9.18 -22.60 -7.37
N GLU A 44 9.38 -23.76 -6.75
CA GLU A 44 8.77 -25.03 -7.17
C GLU A 44 7.29 -25.17 -6.78
N GLU A 45 6.83 -24.40 -5.79
CA GLU A 45 5.44 -24.41 -5.31
C GLU A 45 4.55 -23.42 -6.06
N TRP A 46 5.14 -22.48 -6.81
CA TRP A 46 4.39 -21.44 -7.50
C TRP A 46 4.21 -21.73 -8.99
N ASP A 47 2.97 -22.00 -9.38
CA ASP A 47 2.59 -22.15 -10.78
C ASP A 47 2.50 -20.80 -11.52
N VAL A 48 2.95 -20.79 -12.77
CA VAL A 48 2.74 -19.71 -13.75
C VAL A 48 1.66 -20.18 -14.73
N PRO A 49 0.37 -19.86 -14.49
CA PRO A 49 -0.73 -20.50 -15.21
C PRO A 49 -0.69 -20.27 -16.73
N SER A 50 -0.21 -19.11 -17.15
CA SER A 50 -0.07 -18.74 -18.57
C SER A 50 0.91 -19.63 -19.33
N ARG A 51 1.83 -20.29 -18.63
CA ARG A 51 2.91 -21.09 -19.23
C ARG A 51 2.90 -22.56 -18.82
N ARG A 52 1.97 -22.97 -17.94
CA ARG A 52 1.85 -24.34 -17.42
C ARG A 52 3.18 -24.89 -16.89
N ALA A 53 3.91 -24.05 -16.18
CA ALA A 53 5.20 -24.35 -15.57
C ALA A 53 5.30 -23.64 -14.21
N THR A 54 6.13 -24.14 -13.32
CA THR A 54 6.48 -23.48 -12.06
C THR A 54 7.51 -22.38 -12.29
N VAL A 55 7.66 -21.48 -11.32
CA VAL A 55 8.73 -20.47 -11.35
C VAL A 55 10.10 -21.13 -11.41
N ALA A 56 10.30 -22.27 -10.73
CA ALA A 56 11.54 -23.03 -10.78
C ALA A 56 11.83 -23.60 -12.18
N GLU A 57 10.82 -24.12 -12.88
CA GLU A 57 10.98 -24.64 -14.26
C GLU A 57 11.30 -23.53 -15.27
N GLU A 58 10.75 -22.32 -15.07
CA GLU A 58 11.08 -21.15 -15.90
C GLU A 58 12.46 -20.54 -15.59
N ASN A 59 13.01 -20.88 -14.42
CA ASN A 59 14.24 -20.30 -13.87
C ASN A 59 15.20 -21.41 -13.39
N PRO A 60 15.57 -22.39 -14.24
CA PRO A 60 16.29 -23.60 -13.83
C PRO A 60 17.71 -23.36 -13.27
N GLN A 61 18.27 -22.18 -13.54
CA GLN A 61 19.56 -21.71 -13.02
C GLN A 61 19.50 -21.25 -11.55
N TYR A 62 18.29 -21.03 -11.00
CA TYR A 62 18.06 -20.70 -9.60
C TYR A 62 17.58 -21.94 -8.85
N ARG A 63 17.78 -21.97 -7.52
CA ARG A 63 17.35 -23.10 -6.70
C ARG A 63 15.82 -23.20 -6.67
N SER A 64 15.28 -24.40 -6.79
CA SER A 64 13.84 -24.65 -6.78
C SER A 64 13.17 -24.25 -5.46
N ASP A 65 13.91 -24.35 -4.34
CA ASP A 65 13.49 -23.94 -3.00
C ASP A 65 13.69 -22.44 -2.71
N SER A 66 14.06 -21.63 -3.71
CA SER A 66 14.21 -20.18 -3.52
C SER A 66 12.87 -19.54 -3.20
N PRO A 67 12.80 -18.57 -2.26
CA PRO A 67 11.60 -17.76 -2.10
C PRO A 67 11.32 -16.98 -3.38
N ILE A 68 10.05 -16.67 -3.63
CA ILE A 68 9.64 -15.86 -4.77
C ILE A 68 9.31 -14.41 -4.36
N ALA A 69 9.35 -13.52 -5.33
CA ALA A 69 8.77 -12.19 -5.25
C ALA A 69 7.86 -11.96 -6.46
N ILE A 70 6.71 -11.34 -6.21
CA ILE A 70 5.80 -10.89 -7.25
C ILE A 70 6.04 -9.43 -7.50
N VAL A 71 6.28 -9.08 -8.76
CA VAL A 71 6.62 -7.74 -9.19
C VAL A 71 5.64 -7.23 -10.23
N VAL A 72 5.48 -5.90 -10.25
CA VAL A 72 4.76 -5.16 -11.29
C VAL A 72 5.70 -4.08 -11.82
N PHE A 73 5.74 -3.90 -13.14
CA PHE A 73 6.57 -2.84 -13.73
C PHE A 73 6.04 -1.45 -13.38
N THR A 74 6.98 -0.53 -13.18
CA THR A 74 6.69 0.81 -12.64
C THR A 74 5.60 1.57 -13.43
N PRO A 75 5.60 1.58 -14.79
CA PRO A 75 4.56 2.27 -15.55
C PRO A 75 3.14 1.77 -15.27
N ASP A 76 2.94 0.44 -15.21
CA ASP A 76 1.62 -0.15 -14.99
C ASP A 76 1.16 0.06 -13.54
N LEU A 77 2.10 -0.06 -12.59
CA LEU A 77 1.83 0.19 -11.18
C LEU A 77 1.44 1.65 -10.95
N ASP A 78 2.14 2.61 -11.57
CA ASP A 78 1.85 4.04 -11.42
C ASP A 78 0.53 4.42 -12.10
N SER A 79 0.13 3.72 -13.16
CA SER A 79 -1.16 3.94 -13.83
C SER A 79 -2.34 3.43 -13.00
N GLU A 80 -2.28 2.19 -12.52
CA GLU A 80 -3.44 1.53 -11.88
C GLU A 80 -3.41 1.58 -10.36
N PHE A 81 -2.23 1.71 -9.75
CA PHE A 81 -2.02 1.70 -8.31
C PHE A 81 -1.15 2.89 -7.86
N GLN A 82 -1.41 4.08 -8.41
CA GLN A 82 -0.61 5.29 -8.22
C GLN A 82 -0.27 5.63 -6.77
N TYR A 83 -1.14 5.24 -5.81
CA TYR A 83 -0.95 5.51 -4.39
C TYR A 83 -0.20 4.40 -3.64
N TYR A 84 0.30 3.38 -4.31
CA TYR A 84 0.97 2.25 -3.68
C TYR A 84 2.35 2.65 -3.14
N SER A 85 2.49 2.72 -1.82
CA SER A 85 3.73 3.15 -1.16
C SER A 85 4.54 2.00 -0.57
N GLY A 86 4.20 0.73 -0.83
CA GLY A 86 4.96 -0.41 -0.30
C GLY A 86 4.78 -0.68 1.19
N VAL A 87 3.68 -0.25 1.81
CA VAL A 87 3.42 -0.49 3.24
C VAL A 87 2.54 -1.70 3.54
N ALA A 88 1.97 -2.31 2.50
CA ALA A 88 1.21 -3.54 2.55
C ALA A 88 1.37 -4.28 1.21
N PRO A 89 1.21 -5.61 1.17
CA PRO A 89 1.21 -6.34 -0.09
C PRO A 89 -0.06 -6.04 -0.91
N LEU A 90 0.06 -6.01 -2.25
CA LEU A 90 -1.09 -6.09 -3.14
C LEU A 90 -1.56 -7.55 -3.20
N LYS A 91 -2.83 -7.78 -2.87
CA LYS A 91 -3.43 -9.12 -3.00
C LYS A 91 -3.51 -9.49 -4.47
N LEU A 92 -3.17 -10.74 -4.79
CA LEU A 92 -3.26 -11.29 -6.16
C LEU A 92 -4.64 -11.13 -6.75
N THR A 93 -5.68 -11.42 -5.96
CA THR A 93 -7.07 -11.26 -6.39
C THR A 93 -7.44 -9.84 -6.81
N ARG A 94 -6.69 -8.83 -6.38
CA ARG A 94 -6.82 -7.46 -6.87
C ARG A 94 -6.02 -7.23 -8.15
N LEU A 95 -4.79 -7.76 -8.24
CA LEU A 95 -3.98 -7.71 -9.46
C LEU A 95 -4.71 -8.40 -10.63
N GLU A 96 -5.26 -9.60 -10.40
CA GLU A 96 -6.05 -10.38 -11.36
C GLU A 96 -7.33 -9.67 -11.85
N ARG A 97 -7.85 -8.71 -11.07
CA ARG A 97 -9.05 -7.91 -11.42
C ARG A 97 -8.69 -6.55 -12.03
N SER A 98 -7.41 -6.25 -12.14
CA SER A 98 -6.90 -5.04 -12.78
C SER A 98 -6.32 -5.35 -14.15
N ASP A 99 -6.10 -4.32 -14.96
CA ASP A 99 -5.45 -4.44 -16.27
C ASP A 99 -3.91 -4.47 -16.16
N VAL A 100 -3.37 -4.89 -15.01
CA VAL A 100 -1.93 -4.88 -14.71
C VAL A 100 -1.37 -6.29 -14.78
N ASP A 101 -0.36 -6.46 -15.63
CA ASP A 101 0.45 -7.66 -15.65
C ASP A 101 1.39 -7.70 -14.42
N TYR A 102 1.48 -8.87 -13.81
CA TYR A 102 2.42 -9.14 -12.72
C TYR A 102 3.22 -10.40 -13.00
N TYR A 103 4.43 -10.44 -12.47
CA TYR A 103 5.41 -11.50 -12.74
C TYR A 103 5.96 -12.06 -11.44
N ALA A 104 6.16 -13.37 -11.37
CA ALA A 104 6.80 -14.02 -10.25
C ALA A 104 8.24 -14.41 -10.63
N PHE A 105 9.20 -14.06 -9.77
CA PHE A 105 10.61 -14.41 -9.94
C PHE A 105 11.17 -15.02 -8.66
N PRO A 106 12.17 -15.94 -8.75
CA PRO A 106 12.99 -16.25 -7.60
C PRO A 106 13.65 -14.98 -7.07
N GLN A 107 13.58 -14.70 -5.77
CA GLN A 107 14.20 -13.49 -5.21
C GLN A 107 15.69 -13.33 -5.55
N PRO A 108 16.51 -14.40 -5.63
CA PRO A 108 17.91 -14.28 -6.04
C PRO A 108 18.12 -13.73 -7.46
N ARG A 109 17.13 -13.85 -8.37
CA ARG A 109 17.20 -13.28 -9.73
C ARG A 109 17.09 -11.77 -9.75
N LEU A 110 16.46 -11.19 -8.73
CA LEU A 110 16.22 -9.76 -8.64
C LEU A 110 17.37 -9.05 -7.92
N ARG A 111 17.62 -7.81 -8.30
CA ARG A 111 18.53 -6.91 -7.59
C ARG A 111 17.75 -5.69 -7.10
N LYS A 112 17.73 -5.48 -5.79
CA LYS A 112 17.18 -4.28 -5.18
C LYS A 112 17.99 -3.05 -5.59
N VAL A 113 17.30 -2.03 -6.09
CA VAL A 113 17.87 -0.74 -6.52
C VAL A 113 17.22 0.45 -5.81
N GLY A 114 16.16 0.22 -5.03
CA GLY A 114 15.49 1.27 -4.25
C GLY A 114 14.30 0.72 -3.47
N SER A 115 13.47 1.63 -2.99
CA SER A 115 12.20 1.34 -2.32
C SER A 115 11.20 2.44 -2.62
N ARG A 116 9.93 2.05 -2.77
CA ARG A 116 8.80 2.98 -2.76
C ARG A 116 8.80 3.77 -1.45
N GLY A 117 8.38 5.02 -1.54
CA GLY A 117 8.30 5.93 -0.42
C GLY A 117 6.92 6.57 -0.32
N PRO A 118 6.77 7.52 0.61
CA PRO A 118 5.58 8.34 0.70
C PRO A 118 5.30 9.08 -0.62
N ILE A 119 4.02 9.27 -0.90
CA ILE A 119 3.52 9.90 -2.13
C ILE A 119 2.88 11.23 -1.75
N GLU A 120 3.14 12.28 -2.51
CA GLU A 120 2.55 13.60 -2.29
C GLU A 120 1.15 13.66 -2.91
N VAL A 121 0.19 14.17 -2.15
CA VAL A 121 -1.20 14.34 -2.59
C VAL A 121 -1.77 15.64 -2.05
N ASP A 122 -2.75 16.19 -2.76
CA ASP A 122 -3.61 17.27 -2.25
C ASP A 122 -4.34 16.80 -0.99
N ILE A 123 -4.20 17.56 0.08
CA ILE A 123 -4.75 17.24 1.39
C ILE A 123 -6.27 17.13 1.37
N ASN A 124 -6.95 17.82 0.45
CA ASN A 124 -8.40 17.82 0.30
C ASN A 124 -8.94 16.52 -0.31
N GLN A 125 -8.08 15.71 -0.94
CA GLN A 125 -8.44 14.37 -1.41
C GLN A 125 -8.50 13.35 -0.26
N ILE A 126 -7.95 13.70 0.91
CA ILE A 126 -7.86 12.80 2.06
C ILE A 126 -9.09 12.95 2.95
N HIS A 127 -9.83 11.85 3.09
CA HIS A 127 -11.04 11.80 3.90
C HIS A 127 -10.79 11.05 5.22
N PRO A 128 -11.38 11.49 6.34
CA PRO A 128 -11.35 10.71 7.57
C PRO A 128 -12.08 9.38 7.37
N SER A 129 -11.58 8.31 7.98
CA SER A 129 -12.34 7.06 8.12
C SER A 129 -13.76 7.32 8.64
N PRO A 130 -14.81 6.69 8.07
CA PRO A 130 -16.20 6.90 8.48
C PRO A 130 -16.47 6.47 9.93
N TYR A 131 -15.54 5.74 10.55
CA TYR A 131 -15.64 5.29 11.93
C TYR A 131 -14.95 6.25 12.92
N HIS A 132 -14.15 7.21 12.43
CA HIS A 132 -13.34 8.12 13.24
C HIS A 132 -14.19 9.00 14.17
N SER A 133 -14.03 8.86 15.49
CA SER A 133 -14.89 9.53 16.48
C SER A 133 -14.22 10.67 17.26
N ARG A 134 -12.92 10.91 17.03
CA ARG A 134 -12.22 12.01 17.71
C ARG A 134 -12.52 13.35 17.05
N THR A 135 -12.35 14.39 17.86
CA THR A 135 -12.33 15.79 17.42
C THR A 135 -11.03 16.42 17.88
N PHE A 136 -10.60 17.47 17.19
CA PHE A 136 -9.37 18.20 17.50
C PHE A 136 -9.68 19.69 17.56
N SER A 137 -9.07 20.38 18.52
CA SER A 137 -9.19 21.83 18.70
C SER A 137 -7.84 22.49 18.51
N ILE A 138 -7.83 23.73 18.00
CA ILE A 138 -6.58 24.49 17.85
C ILE A 138 -5.92 24.76 19.20
N SER A 139 -6.72 25.10 20.23
CA SER A 139 -6.21 25.41 21.58
C SER A 139 -5.40 24.27 22.17
N ASP A 140 -5.90 23.04 22.07
CA ASP A 140 -5.28 21.88 22.74
C ASP A 140 -4.11 21.32 21.94
N ASN A 141 -3.90 21.80 20.71
CA ASN A 141 -2.93 21.26 19.77
C ASN A 141 -1.99 22.33 19.19
N ARG A 142 -1.94 23.53 19.77
CA ARG A 142 -1.13 24.66 19.27
C ARG A 142 0.33 24.28 19.02
N GLN A 143 1.02 23.73 20.03
CA GLN A 143 2.42 23.33 19.89
C GLN A 143 2.62 22.30 18.77
N PHE A 144 1.67 21.37 18.61
CA PHE A 144 1.75 20.36 17.56
C PHE A 144 1.61 20.96 16.15
N ILE A 145 0.75 21.99 15.99
CA ILE A 145 0.60 22.73 14.74
C ILE A 145 1.87 23.54 14.45
N GLU A 146 2.40 24.25 15.45
CA GLU A 146 3.65 25.03 15.33
C GLU A 146 4.83 24.14 14.96
N ASP A 147 4.93 22.95 15.56
CA ASP A 147 5.94 21.95 15.21
C ASP A 147 5.81 21.48 13.74
N ILE A 148 4.59 21.33 13.24
CA ILE A 148 4.34 20.94 11.85
C ILE A 148 4.77 22.07 10.90
N ILE A 149 4.42 23.32 11.21
CA ILE A 149 4.82 24.51 10.46
C ILE A 149 6.35 24.61 10.40
N ALA A 150 7.01 24.51 11.57
CA ALA A 150 8.47 24.62 11.67
C ALA A 150 9.20 23.51 10.89
N ARG A 151 8.61 22.30 10.79
CA ARG A 151 9.18 21.18 10.02
C ARG A 151 8.85 21.22 8.54
N GLY A 152 7.84 21.99 8.13
CA GLY A 152 7.29 21.98 6.77
C GLY A 152 6.54 20.69 6.40
N LYS A 153 6.31 19.77 7.36
CA LYS A 153 5.64 18.48 7.13
C LYS A 153 5.20 17.80 8.43
N PRO A 154 4.21 16.89 8.40
CA PRO A 154 3.87 16.07 9.56
C PRO A 154 5.06 15.20 10.01
N PRO A 155 5.16 14.87 11.31
CA PRO A 155 6.28 14.10 11.85
C PRO A 155 6.41 12.69 11.25
N LYS A 156 5.30 12.12 10.77
CA LYS A 156 5.23 10.90 9.97
C LYS A 156 4.10 11.05 8.95
N PRO A 157 4.25 10.53 7.73
CA PRO A 157 3.13 10.44 6.80
C PRO A 157 1.91 9.74 7.44
N PRO A 158 0.67 10.21 7.20
CA PRO A 158 -0.52 9.46 7.53
C PRO A 158 -0.63 8.23 6.64
N VAL A 159 -1.35 7.21 7.11
CA VAL A 159 -1.60 5.99 6.35
C VAL A 159 -3.00 6.08 5.77
N VAL A 160 -3.11 5.88 4.46
CA VAL A 160 -4.39 5.97 3.75
C VAL A 160 -4.68 4.69 3.00
N TRP A 161 -5.97 4.34 2.99
CA TRP A 161 -6.53 3.34 2.11
C TRP A 161 -6.97 4.02 0.82
N ALA A 162 -6.33 3.66 -0.29
CA ALA A 162 -6.77 4.02 -1.63
C ALA A 162 -7.81 2.99 -2.09
N ASN A 163 -9.03 3.45 -2.33
CA ASN A 163 -10.10 2.61 -2.83
C ASN A 163 -10.72 3.21 -4.08
N ARG A 164 -10.74 2.40 -5.15
CA ARG A 164 -11.51 2.67 -6.35
C ARG A 164 -12.93 2.21 -6.12
N ASN A 165 -13.88 3.16 -6.04
CA ASN A 165 -15.29 2.81 -6.00
C ASN A 165 -15.67 2.18 -7.35
N HIS A 166 -15.75 0.84 -7.43
CA HIS A 166 -16.23 0.14 -8.62
C HIS A 166 -17.74 0.31 -8.87
N THR A 167 -18.45 1.03 -7.99
CA THR A 167 -19.86 1.36 -8.17
C THR A 167 -20.02 2.59 -9.06
N HIS A 168 -19.92 2.40 -10.38
CA HIS A 168 -20.58 3.11 -11.49
C HIS A 168 -19.68 3.29 -12.72
N THR A 169 -20.06 2.60 -13.80
CA THR A 169 -19.95 3.02 -15.22
C THR A 169 -18.75 3.88 -15.63
N TYR A 170 -17.75 3.22 -16.24
CA TYR A 170 -16.91 3.65 -17.37
C TYR A 170 -16.77 5.18 -17.63
N THR A 171 -16.29 5.93 -16.65
CA THR A 171 -15.63 7.21 -16.94
C THR A 171 -14.27 7.20 -16.24
N ARG A 172 -13.21 7.34 -17.04
CA ARG A 172 -11.78 7.25 -16.68
C ARG A 172 -11.30 8.38 -15.74
N ALA A 173 -12.23 9.11 -15.11
CA ALA A 173 -12.00 10.36 -14.39
C ALA A 173 -12.32 10.32 -12.89
N GLN A 174 -12.76 9.18 -12.33
CA GLN A 174 -12.86 9.05 -10.88
C GLN A 174 -11.51 8.66 -10.29
N SER A 175 -10.86 9.64 -9.65
CA SER A 175 -9.70 9.42 -8.78
C SER A 175 -10.08 8.47 -7.64
N ASP A 176 -9.14 7.63 -7.21
CA ASP A 176 -9.35 6.79 -6.04
C ASP A 176 -9.71 7.65 -4.82
N SER A 177 -10.60 7.15 -3.97
CA SER A 177 -10.87 7.79 -2.68
C SER A 177 -9.74 7.48 -1.70
N LEU A 178 -9.20 8.49 -1.01
CA LEU A 178 -8.13 8.32 -0.04
C LEU A 178 -8.69 8.41 1.38
N THR A 179 -8.89 7.27 2.03
CA THR A 179 -9.48 7.20 3.38
C THR A 179 -8.43 6.98 4.45
N LEU A 180 -8.39 7.83 5.49
CA LEU A 180 -7.43 7.73 6.58
C LEU A 180 -7.59 6.46 7.42
N LEU A 181 -6.56 5.63 7.42
CA LEU A 181 -6.39 4.50 8.34
C LEU A 181 -5.58 4.87 9.57
N ASP A 182 -4.70 5.86 9.48
CA ASP A 182 -3.94 6.43 10.60
C ASP A 182 -3.50 7.87 10.32
N GLY A 183 -3.37 8.67 11.37
CA GLY A 183 -2.84 10.02 11.30
C GLY A 183 -3.88 11.11 11.14
N HIS A 184 -5.13 10.91 11.57
CA HIS A 184 -6.18 11.94 11.51
C HIS A 184 -5.76 13.28 12.12
N LYS A 185 -5.10 13.26 13.30
CA LYS A 185 -4.56 14.48 13.93
C LYS A 185 -3.47 15.14 13.07
N ARG A 186 -2.66 14.35 12.35
CA ARG A 186 -1.59 14.86 11.48
C ARG A 186 -2.17 15.56 10.27
N VAL A 187 -3.15 14.95 9.60
CA VAL A 187 -3.85 15.57 8.47
C VAL A 187 -4.61 16.83 8.90
N TRP A 188 -5.37 16.76 9.99
CA TRP A 188 -6.07 17.92 10.53
C TRP A 188 -5.10 19.07 10.85
N ALA A 189 -4.00 18.79 11.55
CA ALA A 189 -3.03 19.82 11.93
C ALA A 189 -2.28 20.38 10.71
N SER A 190 -1.96 19.55 9.71
CA SER A 190 -1.40 20.02 8.44
C SER A 190 -2.35 20.97 7.69
N HIS A 191 -3.64 20.66 7.68
CA HIS A 191 -4.65 21.55 7.08
C HIS A 191 -4.73 22.88 7.83
N VAL A 192 -4.75 22.85 9.16
CA VAL A 192 -4.73 24.08 9.99
C VAL A 192 -3.42 24.87 9.82
N ALA A 193 -2.30 24.19 9.60
CA ALA A 193 -1.01 24.80 9.30
C ALA A 193 -0.94 25.45 7.91
N GLY A 194 -1.96 25.28 7.06
CA GLY A 194 -2.04 25.88 5.73
C GLY A 194 -1.29 25.10 4.65
N PHE A 195 -1.09 23.79 4.82
CA PHE A 195 -0.55 22.95 3.74
C PHE A 195 -1.64 22.52 2.76
N ASP A 196 -1.36 22.71 1.48
CA ASP A 196 -2.21 22.22 0.37
C ASP A 196 -1.90 20.77 0.02
N GLU A 197 -0.64 20.35 0.19
CA GLU A 197 -0.16 19.01 -0.13
C GLU A 197 0.56 18.38 1.06
N ILE A 198 0.41 17.07 1.21
CA ILE A 198 1.17 16.29 2.20
C ILE A 198 1.60 14.94 1.63
N GLN A 199 2.70 14.43 2.16
CA GLN A 199 3.14 13.06 1.90
C GLN A 199 2.31 12.05 2.68
N ILE A 200 1.83 11.00 2.00
CA ILE A 200 1.03 9.90 2.53
C ILE A 200 1.71 8.53 2.32
N LEU A 201 1.31 7.53 3.10
CA LEU A 201 1.59 6.12 2.83
C LEU A 201 0.30 5.44 2.39
N GLY A 202 0.16 5.22 1.08
CA GLY A 202 -1.04 4.64 0.50
C GLY A 202 -0.95 3.11 0.36
N MET A 203 -2.09 2.47 0.62
CA MET A 203 -2.26 1.03 0.46
C MET A 203 -3.60 0.72 -0.20
N TYR A 204 -3.62 -0.33 -1.02
CA TYR A 204 -4.82 -0.86 -1.63
C TYR A 204 -5.25 -2.11 -0.86
N LEU A 205 -6.29 -1.98 -0.03
CA LEU A 205 -6.89 -3.07 0.75
C LEU A 205 -8.34 -3.32 0.34
N ASP A 206 -8.91 -4.47 0.69
CA ASP A 206 -10.37 -4.62 0.72
C ASP A 206 -10.96 -3.91 1.94
N ASP A 207 -12.27 -3.63 1.89
CA ASP A 207 -13.02 -2.94 2.94
C ASP A 207 -12.83 -3.53 4.33
N GLU A 208 -12.80 -4.86 4.44
CA GLU A 208 -12.69 -5.55 5.72
C GLU A 208 -11.29 -5.37 6.30
N THR A 209 -10.27 -5.60 5.48
CA THR A 209 -8.86 -5.46 5.87
C THR A 209 -8.56 -4.00 6.24
N ALA A 210 -9.03 -3.04 5.44
CA ALA A 210 -8.90 -1.62 5.74
C ALA A 210 -9.57 -1.26 7.08
N THR A 211 -10.79 -1.76 7.32
CA THR A 211 -11.51 -1.54 8.57
C THR A 211 -10.75 -2.13 9.77
N ARG A 212 -10.20 -3.34 9.63
CA ARG A 212 -9.41 -4.00 10.67
C ARG A 212 -8.12 -3.22 10.99
N VAL A 213 -7.41 -2.73 9.97
CA VAL A 213 -6.21 -1.89 10.16
C VAL A 213 -6.57 -0.61 10.90
N TRP A 214 -7.66 0.07 10.53
CA TRP A 214 -8.12 1.26 11.24
C TRP A 214 -8.44 0.94 12.71
N ALA A 215 -9.23 -0.12 12.95
CA ALA A 215 -9.69 -0.53 14.28
C ALA A 215 -8.52 -0.79 15.23
N ASN A 216 -7.56 -1.62 14.81
CA ASN A 216 -6.37 -1.99 15.59
C ASN A 216 -5.49 -0.80 15.95
N ARG A 217 -5.53 0.28 15.16
CA ARG A 217 -4.71 1.48 15.42
C ARG A 217 -5.39 2.50 16.32
N HIS A 218 -6.71 2.45 16.45
CA HIS A 218 -7.48 3.53 17.07
C HIS A 218 -8.18 3.12 18.36
N LEU A 219 -8.86 1.98 18.36
CA LEU A 219 -9.85 1.65 19.39
C LEU A 219 -9.24 1.57 20.79
N ASP A 220 -8.02 1.04 20.92
CA ASP A 220 -7.33 0.94 22.23
C ASP A 220 -6.96 2.30 22.81
N SER A 221 -6.82 3.32 21.97
CA SER A 221 -6.48 4.67 22.40
C SER A 221 -7.71 5.53 22.70
N TYR A 222 -8.92 5.07 22.34
CA TYR A 222 -10.14 5.84 22.46
C TYR A 222 -10.68 5.82 23.90
N ASN A 223 -11.25 6.95 24.34
CA ASN A 223 -12.03 6.94 25.57
C ASN A 223 -13.37 6.21 25.36
N ARG A 224 -14.12 5.95 26.44
CA ARG A 224 -15.38 5.19 26.38
C ARG A 224 -16.40 5.76 25.38
N THR A 225 -16.54 7.09 25.33
CA THR A 225 -17.49 7.76 24.44
C THR A 225 -17.07 7.62 22.97
N GLU A 226 -15.80 7.86 22.69
CA GLU A 226 -15.18 7.68 21.37
C GLU A 226 -15.32 6.25 20.87
N THR A 227 -15.03 5.26 21.73
CA THR A 227 -15.14 3.83 21.43
C THR A 227 -16.58 3.43 21.15
N ASN A 228 -17.56 3.92 21.92
CA ASN A 228 -18.98 3.63 21.68
C ASN A 228 -19.47 4.23 20.36
N CYS A 229 -19.06 5.46 20.03
CA CYS A 229 -19.39 6.10 18.76
C CYS A 229 -18.82 5.30 17.57
N ALA A 230 -17.54 4.91 17.65
CA ALA A 230 -16.87 4.07 16.65
C ALA A 230 -17.58 2.72 16.49
N ARG A 231 -17.90 2.04 17.60
CA ARG A 231 -18.63 0.75 17.61
C ARG A 231 -19.99 0.85 16.93
N ASN A 232 -20.75 1.90 17.21
CA ASN A 232 -22.05 2.10 16.58
C ASN A 232 -21.92 2.29 15.06
N ARG A 233 -20.91 3.06 14.61
CA ARG A 233 -20.65 3.25 13.17
C ARG A 233 -20.18 1.97 12.49
N LEU A 234 -19.33 1.18 13.15
CA LEU A 234 -18.92 -0.14 12.68
C LEU A 234 -20.12 -1.09 12.58
N LYS A 235 -20.97 -1.14 13.62
CA LYS A 235 -22.20 -1.93 13.63
C LYS A 235 -23.16 -1.52 12.50
N ASN A 236 -23.30 -0.23 12.23
CA ASN A 236 -24.14 0.26 11.14
C ASN A 236 -23.65 -0.20 9.77
N LYS A 237 -22.33 -0.28 9.54
CA LYS A 237 -21.80 -0.75 8.24
C LYS A 237 -21.74 -2.28 8.14
N TRP A 238 -21.32 -2.96 9.20
CA TRP A 238 -20.97 -4.39 9.18
C TRP A 238 -22.03 -5.31 9.80
N GLY A 239 -23.14 -4.75 10.31
CA GLY A 239 -24.13 -5.52 11.06
C GLY A 239 -23.50 -6.19 12.28
N GLU A 240 -23.92 -7.41 12.61
CA GLU A 240 -23.35 -8.17 13.74
C GLU A 240 -21.91 -8.66 13.50
N SER A 241 -21.45 -8.71 12.24
CA SER A 241 -20.06 -9.10 11.92
C SER A 241 -19.03 -8.09 12.42
N TYR A 242 -19.44 -6.87 12.79
CA TYR A 242 -18.54 -5.83 13.32
C TYR A 242 -17.70 -6.30 14.52
N ARG A 243 -18.17 -7.30 15.27
CA ARG A 243 -17.47 -7.85 16.43
C ARG A 243 -16.09 -8.43 16.11
N GLN A 244 -15.85 -8.81 14.86
CA GLN A 244 -14.56 -9.35 14.41
C GLN A 244 -13.41 -8.32 14.43
N PHE A 245 -13.71 -7.04 14.63
CA PHE A 245 -12.72 -5.95 14.66
C PHE A 245 -12.28 -5.56 16.08
N PHE A 246 -12.68 -6.34 17.10
CA PHE A 246 -12.31 -6.14 18.52
C PHE A 246 -11.67 -7.40 19.09
#